data_AF-A0A2H0CH39-F1
#
_entry.id   AF-A0A2H0CH39-F1
#
_cell.length_a   1.000
_cell.length_b   1.000
_cell.length_c   1.000
_cell.angle_alpha   90.00
_cell.angle_beta   90.00
_cell.angle_gamma   90.00
#
_symmetry.space_group_name_H-M   'P 1'
#
loop_
_entity.id
_entity.type
_entity.pdbx_description
1 polymer ?
#
loop_
_entity_poly.entity_id
_entity_poly.type
_entity_poly.pdbx_seq_one_letter_code
_entity_poly.pdbx_strand_id
1 'polypeptide(L)'
;MTKKFKNKIENKLKESEERYRRLFESAHDGILILDSDTGQITDVNPFLINLLGYSKGEFLDKKLWEVGAFRNMKAAKDVFKILQKDGYVRYEDLPLETKDGKSIAVEFVSNSYMAGGTLVIQCNIQDITERKKIDLIKESKRLLEEEKLRVESISDAAHELRTPLAIMKGNVDLAMHHRGKSPKSALKAVDNEIKHLSNVLSDLSLITSKAWELKNRIVYKKINLRSLITSVVTRSKVLAFNKNISISSVKIPNITILGDKEYLEKMLINLIKNSIIYGNKNGRTVINVKQSERFIIINVIDDGIGISEEDLPHVFERFYRADKCYRSNGNSIGLGLAIVKWVAEIHSGTVSAESKGEGKGSIFSVSLPIKTANK
;
A
#
# COMPACT_ATOMS: atom_id res chain seq x y z
N MET A 1 -65.27 33.55 -9.56
CA MET A 1 -64.22 32.66 -8.99
C MET A 1 -63.02 32.42 -9.93
N THR A 2 -63.16 32.65 -11.24
CA THR A 2 -62.16 32.37 -12.29
C THR A 2 -60.90 33.25 -12.25
N LYS A 3 -60.99 34.54 -11.92
CA LYS A 3 -59.83 35.47 -11.91
C LYS A 3 -58.83 35.19 -10.78
N LYS A 4 -59.32 34.79 -9.60
CA LYS A 4 -58.50 34.45 -8.43
C LYS A 4 -57.76 33.11 -8.61
N PHE A 5 -58.35 32.18 -9.37
CA PHE A 5 -57.73 30.91 -9.74
C PHE A 5 -56.64 31.09 -10.80
N LYS A 6 -56.91 31.92 -11.82
CA LYS A 6 -55.93 32.26 -12.87
C LYS A 6 -54.67 32.95 -12.29
N ASN A 7 -54.84 33.95 -11.42
CA ASN A 7 -53.71 34.59 -10.73
C ASN A 7 -52.92 33.62 -9.83
N LYS A 8 -53.57 32.61 -9.23
CA LYS A 8 -52.89 31.61 -8.40
C LYS A 8 -52.05 30.64 -9.22
N ILE A 9 -52.49 30.30 -10.43
CA ILE A 9 -51.73 29.47 -11.38
C ILE A 9 -50.55 30.27 -11.95
N GLU A 10 -50.76 31.51 -12.39
CA GLU A 10 -49.70 32.38 -12.91
C GLU A 10 -48.60 32.64 -11.86
N ASN A 11 -48.99 32.91 -10.61
CA ASN A 11 -48.02 33.10 -9.53
C ASN A 11 -47.22 31.82 -9.23
N LYS A 12 -47.87 30.65 -9.21
CA LYS A 12 -47.18 29.37 -9.00
C LYS A 12 -46.23 29.02 -10.15
N LEU A 13 -46.62 29.32 -11.39
CA LEU A 13 -45.78 29.11 -12.57
C LEU A 13 -44.53 30.00 -12.50
N LYS A 14 -44.73 31.28 -12.21
CA LYS A 14 -43.63 32.24 -12.05
C LYS A 14 -42.67 31.85 -10.93
N GLU A 15 -43.18 31.44 -9.78
CA GLU A 15 -42.37 30.99 -8.64
C GLU A 15 -41.55 29.73 -8.98
N SER A 16 -42.14 28.78 -9.71
CA SER A 16 -41.44 27.58 -10.18
C SER A 16 -40.35 27.92 -11.21
N GLU A 17 -40.62 28.85 -12.13
CA GLU A 17 -39.66 29.31 -13.14
C GLU A 17 -38.49 30.05 -12.50
N GLU A 18 -38.76 30.97 -11.57
CA GLU A 18 -37.72 31.68 -10.82
C GLU A 18 -36.84 30.72 -10.02
N ARG A 19 -37.44 29.71 -9.38
CA ARG A 19 -36.71 28.69 -8.64
C ARG A 19 -35.80 27.86 -9.55
N TYR A 20 -36.32 27.39 -10.69
CA TYR A 20 -35.53 26.67 -11.68
C TYR A 20 -34.36 27.51 -12.18
N ARG A 21 -34.62 28.75 -12.59
CA ARG A 21 -33.61 29.67 -13.12
C ARG A 21 -32.49 29.92 -12.11
N ARG A 22 -32.83 30.13 -10.83
CA ARG A 22 -31.81 30.29 -9.77
C ARG A 22 -30.93 29.06 -9.58
N LEU A 23 -31.51 27.86 -9.55
CA LEU A 23 -30.74 26.62 -9.39
C LEU A 23 -29.82 26.38 -10.60
N PHE A 24 -30.32 26.64 -11.80
CA PHE A 24 -29.57 26.50 -13.04
C PHE A 24 -28.41 27.51 -13.14
N GLU A 25 -28.67 28.78 -12.82
CA GLU A 25 -27.69 29.86 -12.93
C GLU A 25 -26.64 29.86 -11.80
N SER A 26 -26.97 29.34 -10.61
CA SER A 26 -26.05 29.26 -9.46
C SER A 26 -25.26 27.95 -9.35
N ALA A 27 -25.47 27.01 -10.29
CA ALA A 27 -24.74 25.76 -10.31
C ALA A 27 -23.23 26.00 -10.51
N HIS A 28 -22.42 25.24 -9.78
CA HIS A 28 -20.96 25.24 -9.88
C HIS A 28 -20.42 24.17 -10.83
N ASP A 29 -21.34 23.50 -11.53
CA ASP A 29 -21.05 22.61 -12.64
C ASP A 29 -21.65 23.23 -13.91
N GLY A 30 -21.05 22.91 -15.06
CA GLY A 30 -21.59 23.29 -16.35
C GLY A 30 -22.83 22.47 -16.65
N ILE A 31 -23.95 23.13 -16.94
CA ILE A 31 -25.20 22.45 -17.28
C ILE A 31 -25.60 22.87 -18.68
N LEU A 32 -25.88 21.88 -19.53
CA LEU A 32 -26.49 22.08 -20.84
C LEU A 32 -27.70 21.16 -21.00
N ILE A 33 -28.70 21.63 -21.73
CA ILE A 33 -29.92 20.89 -22.02
C ILE A 33 -30.01 20.70 -23.52
N LEU A 34 -30.30 19.47 -23.95
CA LEU A 34 -30.45 19.08 -25.33
C LEU A 34 -31.88 18.63 -25.60
N ASP A 35 -32.35 18.98 -26.79
CA ASP A 35 -33.48 18.34 -27.44
C ASP A 35 -33.13 16.86 -27.74
N SER A 36 -34.00 15.95 -27.30
CA SER A 36 -33.70 14.51 -27.34
C SER A 36 -33.82 13.89 -28.72
N ASP A 37 -34.47 14.53 -29.68
CA ASP A 37 -34.61 14.04 -31.05
C ASP A 37 -33.46 14.55 -31.95
N THR A 38 -33.12 15.83 -31.82
CA THR A 38 -32.20 16.52 -32.72
C THR A 38 -30.78 16.65 -32.16
N GLY A 39 -30.62 16.59 -30.83
CA GLY A 39 -29.38 16.87 -30.12
C GLY A 39 -28.99 18.35 -30.10
N GLN A 40 -29.93 19.25 -30.41
CA GLN A 40 -29.73 20.70 -30.35
C GLN A 40 -29.71 21.19 -28.91
N ILE A 41 -28.79 22.11 -28.60
CA ILE A 41 -28.69 22.73 -27.29
C ILE A 41 -29.81 23.76 -27.13
N THR A 42 -30.75 23.49 -26.22
CA THR A 42 -31.88 24.37 -25.91
C THR A 42 -31.57 25.34 -24.80
N ASP A 43 -30.67 24.98 -23.86
CA ASP A 43 -30.21 25.90 -22.83
C ASP A 43 -28.81 25.55 -22.33
N VAL A 44 -28.13 26.56 -21.78
CA VAL A 44 -26.79 26.44 -21.20
C VAL A 44 -26.63 27.42 -20.05
N ASN A 45 -26.03 26.97 -18.95
CA ASN A 45 -25.85 27.80 -17.77
C ASN A 45 -24.63 28.73 -17.86
N PRO A 46 -24.59 29.82 -17.07
CA PRO A 46 -23.47 30.76 -17.06
C PRO A 46 -22.13 30.12 -16.68
N PHE A 47 -22.13 29.09 -15.81
CA PHE A 47 -20.91 28.42 -15.41
C PHE A 47 -20.20 27.77 -16.61
N LEU A 48 -20.94 27.04 -17.47
CA LEU A 48 -20.34 26.38 -18.64
C LEU A 48 -19.81 27.39 -19.66
N ILE A 49 -20.53 28.50 -19.86
CA ILE A 49 -20.11 29.63 -20.70
C ILE A 49 -18.75 30.16 -20.23
N ASN A 50 -18.62 30.41 -18.93
CA ASN A 50 -17.37 30.92 -18.33
C ASN A 50 -16.25 29.89 -18.36
N LEU A 51 -16.57 28.61 -18.12
CA LEU A 51 -15.59 27.52 -18.13
C LEU A 51 -14.97 27.30 -19.52
N LEU A 52 -15.78 27.32 -20.57
CA LEU A 52 -15.33 27.04 -21.94
C LEU A 52 -14.98 28.30 -22.75
N GLY A 53 -15.39 29.48 -22.31
CA GLY A 53 -15.11 30.76 -22.98
C GLY A 53 -15.97 31.04 -24.23
N TYR A 54 -17.06 30.31 -24.43
CA TYR A 54 -18.00 30.52 -25.53
C TYR A 54 -19.20 31.35 -25.07
N SER A 55 -19.75 32.18 -25.96
CA SER A 55 -20.98 32.93 -25.69
C SER A 55 -22.22 32.05 -25.74
N LYS A 56 -23.33 32.47 -25.10
CA LYS A 56 -24.59 31.72 -25.12
C LYS A 56 -25.09 31.43 -26.55
N GLY A 57 -25.02 32.41 -27.44
CA GLY A 57 -25.40 32.25 -28.86
C GLY A 57 -24.50 31.32 -29.66
N GLU A 58 -23.30 31.02 -29.18
CA GLU A 58 -22.44 30.00 -29.80
C GLU A 58 -22.82 28.57 -29.42
N PHE A 59 -23.62 28.38 -28.37
CA PHE A 59 -24.19 27.10 -27.95
C PHE A 59 -25.61 26.88 -28.49
N LEU A 60 -26.50 27.87 -28.32
CA LEU A 60 -27.92 27.71 -28.65
C LEU A 60 -28.14 27.36 -30.11
N ASP A 61 -29.16 26.53 -30.35
CA ASP A 61 -29.62 26.05 -31.68
C ASP A 61 -28.57 25.25 -32.48
N LYS A 62 -27.38 25.04 -31.93
CA LYS A 62 -26.37 24.13 -32.47
C LYS A 62 -26.49 22.76 -31.84
N LYS A 63 -26.11 21.73 -32.59
CA LYS A 63 -25.97 20.38 -32.04
C LYS A 63 -24.76 20.29 -31.15
N LEU A 64 -24.80 19.41 -30.14
CA LEU A 64 -23.69 19.26 -29.19
C LEU A 64 -22.33 19.13 -29.90
N TRP A 65 -22.23 18.28 -30.92
CA TRP A 65 -21.00 18.03 -31.69
C TRP A 65 -20.60 19.13 -32.70
N GLU A 66 -21.40 20.19 -32.85
CA GLU A 66 -21.08 21.35 -33.70
C GLU A 66 -20.37 22.45 -32.91
N VAL A 67 -20.48 22.44 -31.58
CA VAL A 67 -19.76 23.36 -30.70
C VAL A 67 -18.30 22.93 -30.62
N GLY A 68 -17.38 23.89 -30.76
CA GLY A 68 -15.94 23.63 -30.84
C GLY A 68 -15.41 22.74 -29.72
N ALA A 69 -15.80 23.02 -28.47
CA ALA A 69 -15.39 22.25 -27.29
C ALA A 69 -15.74 20.76 -27.36
N PHE A 70 -16.82 20.38 -28.05
CA PHE A 70 -17.31 18.99 -28.14
C PHE A 70 -17.09 18.38 -29.53
N ARG A 71 -16.51 19.12 -30.49
CA ARG A 71 -16.36 18.68 -31.88
C ARG A 71 -15.44 17.46 -32.04
N ASN A 72 -14.42 17.36 -31.20
CA ASN A 72 -13.45 16.25 -31.20
C ASN A 72 -13.95 15.03 -30.44
N MET A 73 -15.15 15.10 -29.86
CA MET A 73 -15.82 13.98 -29.26
C MET A 73 -16.33 13.08 -30.41
N LYS A 74 -15.43 12.25 -30.98
CA LYS A 74 -15.77 11.21 -31.98
C LYS A 74 -16.94 10.34 -31.52
N ALA A 75 -17.13 10.25 -30.20
CA ALA A 75 -18.21 9.55 -29.52
C ALA A 75 -19.51 10.35 -29.35
N ALA A 76 -19.59 11.66 -29.60
CA ALA A 76 -20.79 12.46 -29.25
C ALA A 76 -22.09 11.97 -29.91
N LYS A 77 -22.00 11.52 -31.17
CA LYS A 77 -23.16 10.92 -31.87
C LYS A 77 -23.52 9.53 -31.35
N ASP A 78 -22.53 8.73 -30.96
CA ASP A 78 -22.77 7.39 -30.40
C ASP A 78 -23.30 7.49 -28.96
N VAL A 79 -22.81 8.46 -28.20
CA VAL A 79 -23.28 8.83 -26.86
C VAL A 79 -24.72 9.30 -26.90
N PHE A 80 -25.08 10.13 -27.87
CA PHE A 80 -26.47 10.55 -28.06
C PHE A 80 -27.40 9.35 -28.30
N LYS A 81 -26.99 8.36 -29.10
CA LYS A 81 -27.75 7.12 -29.30
C LYS A 81 -27.87 6.28 -28.03
N ILE A 82 -26.78 6.16 -27.26
CA ILE A 82 -26.78 5.44 -25.97
C ILE A 82 -27.72 6.14 -24.98
N LEU A 83 -27.69 7.48 -24.91
CA LEU A 83 -28.59 8.28 -24.07
C LEU A 83 -30.06 8.08 -24.44
N GLN A 84 -30.40 8.03 -25.72
CA GLN A 84 -31.78 7.76 -26.15
C GLN A 84 -32.27 6.36 -25.75
N LYS A 85 -31.37 5.38 -25.65
CA LYS A 85 -31.71 3.99 -25.37
C LYS A 85 -31.66 3.64 -23.87
N ASP A 86 -30.57 4.00 -23.21
CA ASP A 86 -30.23 3.57 -21.85
C ASP A 86 -30.46 4.69 -20.81
N GLY A 87 -30.68 5.93 -21.27
CA GLY A 87 -31.09 7.07 -20.45
C GLY A 87 -30.00 7.70 -19.57
N TYR A 88 -28.79 7.13 -19.56
CA TYR A 88 -27.68 7.55 -18.71
C TYR A 88 -26.32 7.32 -19.39
N VAL A 89 -25.41 8.30 -19.32
CA VAL A 89 -24.01 8.16 -19.75
C VAL A 89 -23.10 8.95 -18.80
N ARG A 90 -21.92 8.39 -18.48
CA ARG A 90 -20.87 9.07 -17.68
C ARG A 90 -19.48 8.83 -18.25
N TYR A 91 -18.71 9.91 -18.35
CA TYR A 91 -17.28 9.90 -18.66
C TYR A 91 -16.51 10.60 -17.54
N GLU A 92 -15.59 9.88 -16.91
CA GLU A 92 -14.82 10.39 -15.77
C GLU A 92 -13.55 11.16 -16.20
N ASP A 93 -13.26 11.23 -17.50
CA ASP A 93 -12.03 11.84 -18.01
C ASP A 93 -12.14 12.23 -19.49
N LEU A 94 -13.00 13.21 -19.78
CA LEU A 94 -13.12 13.74 -21.12
C LEU A 94 -12.26 15.02 -21.24
N PRO A 95 -11.23 15.03 -22.10
CA PRO A 95 -10.52 16.28 -22.39
C PRO A 95 -11.42 17.16 -23.25
N LEU A 96 -11.78 18.34 -22.73
CA LEU A 96 -12.38 19.40 -23.52
C LEU A 96 -11.36 20.49 -23.80
N GLU A 97 -11.54 21.17 -24.92
CA GLU A 97 -10.74 22.33 -25.29
C GLU A 97 -11.62 23.57 -25.19
N THR A 98 -11.16 24.55 -24.41
CA THR A 98 -11.79 25.86 -24.32
C THR A 98 -11.56 26.66 -25.61
N LYS A 99 -12.29 27.77 -25.78
CA LYS A 99 -12.18 28.61 -26.98
C LYS A 99 -10.78 29.18 -27.23
N ASP A 100 -10.01 29.40 -26.17
CA ASP A 100 -8.62 29.86 -26.19
C ASP A 100 -7.58 28.72 -26.35
N GLY A 101 -8.03 27.48 -26.54
CA GLY A 101 -7.16 26.33 -26.82
C GLY A 101 -6.61 25.63 -25.57
N LYS A 102 -7.08 25.98 -24.37
CA LYS A 102 -6.68 25.32 -23.12
C LYS A 102 -7.42 23.99 -23.00
N SER A 103 -6.69 22.91 -22.76
CA SER A 103 -7.27 21.62 -22.41
C SER A 103 -7.68 21.59 -20.93
N ILE A 104 -8.92 21.22 -20.67
CA ILE A 104 -9.47 20.97 -19.34
C ILE A 104 -9.94 19.52 -19.25
N ALA A 105 -9.71 18.88 -18.11
CA ALA A 105 -10.24 17.55 -17.85
C ALA A 105 -11.60 17.71 -17.19
N VAL A 106 -12.64 17.14 -17.80
CA VAL A 106 -13.99 17.20 -17.23
C VAL A 106 -14.56 15.81 -16.99
N GLU A 107 -15.37 15.73 -15.95
CA GLU A 107 -16.35 14.67 -15.81
C GLU A 107 -17.65 15.10 -16.51
N PHE A 108 -18.14 14.27 -17.43
CA PHE A 108 -19.32 14.55 -18.24
C PHE A 108 -20.39 13.50 -17.94
N VAL A 109 -21.50 13.93 -17.34
CA VAL A 109 -22.63 13.07 -16.96
C VAL A 109 -23.88 13.54 -17.68
N SER A 110 -24.52 12.64 -18.41
CA SER A 110 -25.76 12.93 -19.13
C SER A 110 -26.88 12.03 -18.66
N ASN A 111 -28.04 12.63 -18.41
CA ASN A 111 -29.26 11.93 -18.01
C ASN A 111 -30.41 12.36 -18.91
N SER A 112 -31.24 11.42 -19.34
CA SER A 112 -32.49 11.73 -20.04
C SER A 112 -33.70 11.60 -19.09
N TYR A 113 -34.65 12.53 -19.14
CA TYR A 113 -35.87 12.48 -18.34
C TYR A 113 -37.07 13.07 -19.08
N MET A 114 -38.28 12.69 -18.66
CA MET A 114 -39.52 13.23 -19.21
C MET A 114 -39.88 14.56 -18.55
N ALA A 115 -40.08 15.61 -19.34
CA ALA A 115 -40.56 16.91 -18.90
C ALA A 115 -41.75 17.35 -19.77
N GLY A 116 -42.94 17.48 -19.16
CA GLY A 116 -44.13 17.95 -19.89
C GLY A 116 -44.59 17.06 -21.06
N GLY A 117 -44.21 15.78 -21.07
CA GLY A 117 -44.52 14.83 -22.16
C GLY A 117 -43.44 14.69 -23.22
N THR A 118 -42.35 15.47 -23.13
CA THR A 118 -41.20 15.40 -24.04
C THR A 118 -39.99 14.83 -23.31
N LEU A 119 -39.22 13.96 -23.98
CA LEU A 119 -37.94 13.49 -23.46
C LEU A 119 -36.91 14.61 -23.59
N VAL A 120 -36.15 14.89 -22.53
CA VAL A 120 -35.12 15.93 -22.51
C VAL A 120 -33.82 15.31 -22.01
N ILE A 121 -32.69 15.74 -22.56
CA ILE A 121 -31.37 15.30 -22.10
C ILE A 121 -30.69 16.47 -21.38
N GLN A 122 -30.26 16.24 -20.15
CA GLN A 122 -29.43 17.19 -19.41
C GLN A 122 -28.01 16.62 -19.29
N CYS A 123 -27.01 17.42 -19.63
CA CYS A 123 -25.61 17.08 -19.40
C CYS A 123 -25.03 18.01 -18.34
N ASN A 124 -24.37 17.42 -17.35
CA ASN A 124 -23.60 18.07 -16.31
C ASN A 124 -22.11 17.86 -16.61
N ILE A 125 -21.34 18.94 -16.55
CA ILE A 125 -19.92 19.01 -16.89
C ILE A 125 -19.19 19.58 -15.69
N GLN A 126 -18.43 18.74 -15.01
CA GLN A 126 -17.65 19.15 -13.85
C GLN A 126 -16.17 19.25 -14.23
N ASP A 127 -15.53 20.38 -13.94
CA ASP A 127 -14.08 20.52 -14.11
C ASP A 127 -13.37 19.74 -13.00
N ILE A 128 -12.62 18.71 -13.39
CA ILE A 128 -11.85 17.84 -12.50
C ILE A 128 -10.34 18.05 -12.64
N THR A 129 -9.92 19.10 -13.36
CA THR A 129 -8.51 19.36 -13.69
C THR A 129 -7.64 19.45 -12.44
N GLU A 130 -8.04 20.25 -11.45
CA GLU A 130 -7.27 20.41 -10.20
C GLU A 130 -7.25 19.13 -9.37
N ARG A 131 -8.38 18.41 -9.29
CA ARG A 131 -8.45 17.12 -8.61
C ARG A 131 -7.46 16.12 -9.22
N LYS A 132 -7.43 16.02 -10.55
CA LYS A 132 -6.49 15.12 -11.25
C LYS A 132 -5.03 15.51 -11.05
N LYS A 133 -4.70 16.80 -11.06
CA LYS A 133 -3.33 17.24 -10.75
C LYS A 133 -2.92 16.82 -9.35
N ILE A 134 -3.79 16.98 -8.36
CA ILE A 134 -3.53 16.56 -6.98
C ILE A 134 -3.31 15.04 -6.92
N ASP A 135 -4.15 14.25 -7.57
CA ASP A 135 -4.03 12.79 -7.59
C ASP A 135 -2.75 12.32 -8.30
N LEU A 136 -2.38 12.96 -9.41
CA LEU A 136 -1.11 12.70 -10.11
C LEU A 136 0.11 13.07 -9.27
N ILE A 137 0.08 14.21 -8.57
CA ILE A 137 1.17 14.62 -7.67
C ILE A 137 1.31 13.65 -6.51
N LYS A 138 0.20 13.19 -5.91
CA LYS A 138 0.21 12.18 -4.84
C LYS A 138 0.83 10.87 -5.33
N GLU A 139 0.43 10.40 -6.50
CA GLU A 139 0.97 9.17 -7.07
C GLU A 139 2.45 9.30 -7.42
N SER A 140 2.86 10.42 -8.03
CA SER A 140 4.26 10.68 -8.33
C SER A 140 5.13 10.75 -7.06
N LYS A 141 4.64 11.39 -5.99
CA LYS A 141 5.32 11.40 -4.70
C LYS A 141 5.46 10.00 -4.11
N ARG A 142 4.40 9.20 -4.14
CA ARG A 142 4.41 7.81 -3.66
C ARG A 142 5.46 6.98 -4.41
N LEU A 143 5.49 7.07 -5.73
CA LEU A 143 6.47 6.36 -6.56
C LEU A 143 7.91 6.83 -6.27
N LEU A 144 8.11 8.12 -6.04
CA LEU A 144 9.42 8.67 -5.70
C LEU A 144 9.91 8.20 -4.32
N GLU A 145 9.02 8.13 -3.33
CA GLU A 145 9.32 7.56 -2.01
C GLU A 145 9.67 6.07 -2.11
N GLU A 146 8.89 5.29 -2.88
CA GLU A 146 9.18 3.87 -3.14
C GLU A 146 10.56 3.67 -3.80
N GLU A 147 10.91 4.51 -4.79
CA GLU A 147 12.22 4.43 -5.46
C GLU A 147 13.38 4.90 -4.56
N LYS A 148 13.17 5.92 -3.72
CA LYS A 148 14.18 6.35 -2.73
C LYS A 148 14.52 5.22 -1.76
N LEU A 149 13.49 4.61 -1.15
CA LEU A 149 13.66 3.46 -0.25
C LEU A 149 14.38 2.29 -0.94
N ARG A 150 14.15 2.12 -2.24
CA ARG A 150 14.83 1.10 -3.05
C ARG A 150 16.30 1.40 -3.27
N VAL A 151 16.65 2.64 -3.63
CA VAL A 151 18.04 3.06 -3.82
C VAL A 151 18.83 2.98 -2.51
N GLU A 152 18.24 3.45 -1.41
CA GLU A 152 18.81 3.32 -0.06
C GLU A 152 19.06 1.85 0.29
N SER A 153 18.07 0.98 0.05
CA SER A 153 18.22 -0.47 0.28
C SER A 153 19.38 -1.10 -0.49
N ILE A 154 19.67 -0.63 -1.72
CA ILE A 154 20.79 -1.13 -2.53
C ILE A 154 22.12 -0.64 -1.97
N SER A 155 22.19 0.62 -1.56
CA SER A 155 23.40 1.21 -0.96
C SER A 155 23.78 0.47 0.33
N ASP A 156 22.80 0.22 1.19
CA ASP A 156 23.01 -0.49 2.45
C ASP A 156 23.44 -1.95 2.19
N ALA A 157 22.76 -2.64 1.27
CA ALA A 157 23.17 -3.97 0.84
C ALA A 157 24.62 -4.01 0.33
N ALA A 158 25.03 -3.02 -0.47
CA ALA A 158 26.39 -2.94 -0.99
C ALA A 158 27.43 -2.73 0.12
N HIS A 159 27.13 -1.90 1.13
CA HIS A 159 27.98 -1.71 2.30
C HIS A 159 28.17 -3.03 3.07
N GLU A 160 27.07 -3.75 3.29
CA GLU A 160 27.06 -5.00 4.05
C GLU A 160 27.71 -6.17 3.31
N LEU A 161 27.78 -6.13 1.97
CA LEU A 161 28.57 -7.07 1.18
C LEU A 161 30.07 -6.74 1.20
N ARG A 162 30.45 -5.45 1.31
CA ARG A 162 31.86 -5.02 1.27
C ARG A 162 32.64 -5.47 2.50
N THR A 163 32.04 -5.41 3.68
CA THR A 163 32.66 -5.80 4.97
C THR A 163 33.15 -7.25 4.99
N PRO A 164 32.30 -8.27 4.72
CA PRO A 164 32.74 -9.67 4.68
C PRO A 164 33.75 -9.93 3.55
N LEU A 165 33.61 -9.26 2.39
CA LEU A 165 34.60 -9.35 1.31
C LEU A 165 35.98 -8.83 1.76
N ALA A 166 36.03 -7.72 2.48
CA ALA A 166 37.28 -7.17 3.03
C ALA A 166 37.90 -8.10 4.08
N ILE A 167 37.09 -8.72 4.95
CA ILE A 167 37.54 -9.70 5.94
C ILE A 167 38.10 -10.96 5.26
N MET A 168 37.44 -11.48 4.22
CA MET A 168 37.95 -12.61 3.45
C MET A 168 39.28 -12.27 2.80
N LYS A 169 39.35 -11.12 2.11
CA LYS A 169 40.59 -10.65 1.47
C LYS A 169 41.72 -10.50 2.49
N GLY A 170 41.46 -9.90 3.64
CA GLY A 170 42.46 -9.74 4.71
C GLY A 170 42.97 -11.08 5.25
N ASN A 171 42.09 -12.07 5.47
CA ASN A 171 42.50 -13.41 5.91
C ASN A 171 43.33 -14.15 4.84
N VAL A 172 42.99 -14.00 3.56
CA VAL A 172 43.75 -14.56 2.44
C VAL A 172 45.13 -13.90 2.32
N ASP A 173 45.19 -12.57 2.35
CA ASP A 173 46.44 -11.79 2.25
C ASP A 173 47.39 -12.16 3.40
N LEU A 174 46.87 -12.24 4.64
CA LEU A 174 47.63 -12.65 5.82
C LEU A 174 48.19 -14.08 5.68
N ALA A 175 47.35 -15.04 5.27
CA ALA A 175 47.76 -16.42 5.08
C ALA A 175 48.81 -16.56 3.97
N MET A 176 48.66 -15.85 2.85
CA MET A 176 49.63 -15.84 1.75
C MET A 176 51.00 -15.34 2.21
N HIS A 177 51.04 -14.28 3.00
CA HIS A 177 52.30 -13.71 3.51
C HIS A 177 52.88 -14.44 4.74
N HIS A 178 52.30 -15.57 5.13
CA HIS A 178 52.69 -16.32 6.34
C HIS A 178 52.64 -15.45 7.60
N ARG A 179 51.76 -14.43 7.60
CA ARG A 179 51.54 -13.51 8.70
C ARG A 179 50.21 -13.88 9.36
N GLY A 180 50.23 -14.09 10.67
CA GLY A 180 49.00 -14.37 11.42
C GLY A 180 48.65 -15.86 11.52
N LYS A 181 47.36 -16.17 11.38
CA LYS A 181 46.78 -17.49 11.67
C LYS A 181 47.23 -18.57 10.68
N SER A 182 47.25 -19.84 11.12
CA SER A 182 47.63 -20.96 10.23
C SER A 182 46.73 -21.00 8.98
N PRO A 183 47.23 -21.44 7.81
CA PRO A 183 46.44 -21.47 6.57
C PRO A 183 45.08 -22.17 6.73
N LYS A 184 45.03 -23.25 7.51
CA LYS A 184 43.78 -23.97 7.83
C LYS A 184 42.77 -23.11 8.58
N SER A 185 43.23 -22.28 9.53
CA SER A 185 42.35 -21.39 10.28
C SER A 185 41.93 -20.15 9.50
N ALA A 186 42.77 -19.67 8.57
CA ALA A 186 42.38 -18.62 7.62
C ALA A 186 41.30 -19.14 6.65
N LEU A 187 41.46 -20.34 6.08
CA LEU A 187 40.44 -20.98 5.25
C LEU A 187 39.11 -21.19 6.00
N LYS A 188 39.17 -21.58 7.28
CA LYS A 188 37.96 -21.70 8.11
C LYS A 188 37.28 -20.34 8.35
N ALA A 189 38.05 -19.26 8.50
CA ALA A 189 37.50 -17.91 8.61
C ALA A 189 36.82 -17.49 7.30
N VAL A 190 37.45 -17.74 6.15
CA VAL A 190 36.88 -17.47 4.82
C VAL A 190 35.60 -18.28 4.59
N ASP A 191 35.60 -19.59 4.90
CA ASP A 191 34.40 -20.44 4.75
C ASP A 191 33.22 -19.95 5.62
N ASN A 192 33.49 -19.52 6.86
CA ASN A 192 32.47 -18.92 7.71
C ASN A 192 31.91 -17.63 7.11
N GLU A 193 32.76 -16.81 6.49
CA GLU A 193 32.37 -15.55 5.88
C GLU A 193 31.57 -15.76 4.58
N ILE A 194 31.92 -16.77 3.78
CA ILE A 194 31.12 -17.21 2.61
C ILE A 194 29.73 -17.66 3.04
N LYS A 195 29.64 -18.45 4.12
CA LYS A 195 28.34 -18.88 4.69
C LYS A 195 27.54 -17.69 5.18
N HIS A 196 28.20 -16.71 5.80
CA HIS A 196 27.55 -15.47 6.23
C HIS A 196 26.99 -14.72 5.02
N LEU A 197 27.81 -14.42 4.01
CA LEU A 197 27.41 -13.77 2.76
C LEU A 197 26.26 -14.46 2.04
N SER A 198 26.27 -15.79 2.00
CA SER A 198 25.19 -16.57 1.38
C SER A 198 23.85 -16.36 2.09
N ASN A 199 23.87 -16.27 3.43
CA ASN A 199 22.68 -15.93 4.20
C ASN A 199 22.24 -14.48 3.94
N VAL A 200 23.18 -13.53 3.86
CA VAL A 200 22.87 -12.12 3.53
C VAL A 200 22.18 -12.03 2.18
N LEU A 201 22.73 -12.65 1.15
CA LEU A 201 22.14 -12.64 -0.19
C LEU A 201 20.76 -13.28 -0.22
N SER A 202 20.57 -14.37 0.53
CA SER A 202 19.26 -15.03 0.65
C SER A 202 18.23 -14.13 1.35
N ASP A 203 18.65 -13.40 2.38
CA ASP A 203 17.84 -12.44 3.13
C ASP A 203 17.49 -11.20 2.28
N LEU A 204 18.47 -10.67 1.54
CA LEU A 204 18.31 -9.57 0.60
C LEU A 204 17.37 -9.93 -0.55
N SER A 205 17.54 -11.11 -1.14
CA SER A 205 16.67 -11.58 -2.22
C SER A 205 15.21 -11.63 -1.76
N LEU A 206 14.97 -12.00 -0.50
CA LEU A 206 13.63 -12.07 0.06
C LEU A 206 12.94 -10.70 0.15
N ILE A 207 13.67 -9.69 0.61
CA ILE A 207 13.12 -8.34 0.86
C ILE A 207 13.13 -7.43 -0.39
N THR A 208 14.00 -7.71 -1.38
CA THR A 208 14.14 -6.89 -2.59
C THR A 208 13.29 -7.38 -3.76
N SER A 209 12.79 -8.62 -3.72
CA SER A 209 11.94 -9.15 -4.79
C SER A 209 10.58 -8.45 -4.83
N LYS A 210 10.08 -8.15 -6.03
CA LYS A 210 8.74 -7.54 -6.20
C LYS A 210 7.66 -8.48 -5.66
N ALA A 211 6.62 -7.91 -5.04
CA ALA A 211 5.48 -8.66 -4.52
C ALA A 211 4.79 -9.58 -5.56
N TRP A 212 4.82 -9.21 -6.85
CA TRP A 212 4.26 -10.02 -7.95
C TRP A 212 5.14 -11.21 -8.35
N GLU A 213 6.48 -11.08 -8.37
CA GLU A 213 7.40 -12.19 -8.63
C GLU A 213 7.41 -13.22 -7.49
N LEU A 214 7.12 -12.77 -6.27
CA LEU A 214 7.08 -13.59 -5.06
C LEU A 214 5.81 -14.45 -4.94
N LYS A 215 4.64 -13.98 -5.43
CA LYS A 215 3.39 -14.76 -5.38
C LYS A 215 3.49 -16.10 -6.11
N ASN A 216 4.33 -16.20 -7.14
CA ASN A 216 4.56 -17.44 -7.88
C ASN A 216 5.56 -18.40 -7.22
N ARG A 217 6.25 -17.98 -6.15
CA ARG A 217 7.24 -18.81 -5.44
C ARG A 217 6.75 -19.36 -4.10
N ILE A 218 5.71 -18.77 -3.51
CA ILE A 218 5.20 -19.14 -2.19
C ILE A 218 4.27 -20.36 -2.31
N VAL A 219 4.58 -21.43 -1.58
CA VAL A 219 3.79 -22.66 -1.62
C VAL A 219 2.98 -22.79 -0.34
N TYR A 220 1.74 -22.33 -0.39
CA TYR A 220 0.81 -22.42 0.72
C TYR A 220 0.36 -23.86 0.97
N LYS A 221 0.61 -24.35 2.20
CA LYS A 221 0.18 -25.66 2.69
C LYS A 221 -0.50 -25.52 4.05
N LYS A 222 -1.30 -26.51 4.41
CA LYS A 222 -1.86 -26.63 5.77
C LYS A 222 -0.72 -26.96 6.74
N ILE A 223 -0.46 -26.06 7.68
CA ILE A 223 0.64 -26.18 8.64
C ILE A 223 0.08 -26.18 10.05
N ASN A 224 0.47 -27.21 10.81
CA ASN A 224 0.20 -27.27 12.24
C ASN A 224 1.20 -26.39 13.00
N LEU A 225 0.71 -25.33 13.63
CA LEU A 225 1.55 -24.36 14.32
C LEU A 225 2.20 -24.89 15.59
N ARG A 226 1.52 -25.79 16.30
CA ARG A 226 2.09 -26.43 17.49
C ARG A 226 3.34 -27.21 17.12
N SER A 227 3.25 -28.04 16.08
CA SER A 227 4.38 -28.82 15.57
C SER A 227 5.52 -27.93 15.09
N LEU A 228 5.19 -26.89 14.32
CA LEU A 228 6.14 -25.92 13.78
C LEU A 228 6.92 -25.22 14.90
N ILE A 229 6.21 -24.56 15.82
CA ILE A 229 6.83 -23.80 16.92
C ILE A 229 7.66 -24.71 17.82
N THR A 230 7.15 -25.90 18.15
CA THR A 230 7.87 -26.87 19.00
C THR A 230 9.18 -27.31 18.36
N SER A 231 9.16 -27.60 17.05
CA SER A 231 10.35 -27.93 16.27
C SER A 231 11.36 -26.79 16.26
N VAL A 232 10.92 -25.56 15.97
CA VAL A 232 11.80 -24.38 15.95
C VAL A 232 12.40 -24.12 17.34
N VAL A 233 11.59 -24.12 18.40
CA VAL A 233 12.06 -23.89 19.77
C VAL A 233 13.12 -24.93 20.16
N THR A 234 12.89 -26.21 19.84
CA THR A 234 13.84 -27.29 20.16
C THR A 234 15.19 -27.07 19.48
N ARG A 235 15.20 -26.72 18.18
CA ARG A 235 16.44 -26.43 17.44
C ARG A 235 17.14 -25.16 17.95
N SER A 236 16.37 -24.15 18.36
CA SER A 236 16.91 -22.88 18.83
C SER A 236 17.53 -22.93 20.23
N LYS A 237 17.23 -23.96 21.05
CA LYS A 237 17.87 -24.13 22.38
C LYS A 237 19.40 -24.20 22.31
N VAL A 238 19.94 -24.77 21.24
CA VAL A 238 21.40 -24.86 21.02
C VAL A 238 22.03 -23.47 20.90
N LEU A 239 21.31 -22.52 20.29
CA LEU A 239 21.80 -21.14 20.10
C LEU A 239 21.83 -20.35 21.42
N ALA A 240 20.94 -20.68 22.36
CA ALA A 240 20.86 -20.02 23.65
C ALA A 240 21.89 -20.52 24.68
N PHE A 241 22.59 -21.62 24.38
CA PHE A 241 23.52 -22.27 25.31
C PHE A 241 24.62 -21.33 25.81
N ASN A 242 25.24 -20.54 24.93
CA ASN A 242 26.36 -19.66 25.27
C ASN A 242 25.99 -18.58 26.31
N LYS A 243 24.73 -18.10 26.30
CA LYS A 243 24.22 -17.12 27.26
C LYS A 243 23.40 -17.76 28.38
N ASN A 244 23.23 -19.08 28.38
CA ASN A 244 22.38 -19.83 29.29
C ASN A 244 20.94 -19.27 29.37
N ILE A 245 20.38 -18.85 28.23
CA ILE A 245 19.02 -18.31 28.17
C ILE A 245 18.02 -19.47 28.14
N SER A 246 17.01 -19.42 29.01
CA SER A 246 15.94 -20.42 29.03
C SER A 246 14.90 -20.12 27.94
N ILE A 247 14.70 -21.04 26.99
CA ILE A 247 13.65 -20.91 25.96
C ILE A 247 12.50 -21.85 26.30
N SER A 248 11.32 -21.28 26.49
CA SER A 248 10.08 -22.01 26.77
C SER A 248 8.95 -21.59 25.85
N SER A 249 8.03 -22.51 25.58
CA SER A 249 6.76 -22.19 24.93
C SER A 249 5.60 -22.51 25.87
N VAL A 250 4.63 -21.61 25.93
CA VAL A 250 3.49 -21.69 26.85
C VAL A 250 2.20 -21.56 26.04
N LYS A 251 1.23 -22.46 26.32
CA LYS A 251 -0.13 -22.41 25.74
C LYS A 251 -0.17 -22.31 24.20
N ILE A 252 0.46 -23.24 23.49
CA ILE A 252 0.32 -23.28 22.02
C ILE A 252 -0.96 -24.04 21.65
N PRO A 253 -2.04 -23.42 21.15
CA PRO A 253 -3.23 -24.13 20.72
C PRO A 253 -2.92 -25.01 19.50
N ASN A 254 -3.67 -26.12 19.34
CA ASN A 254 -3.48 -27.02 18.20
C ASN A 254 -4.21 -26.45 16.96
N ILE A 255 -3.61 -25.48 16.29
CA ILE A 255 -4.21 -24.76 15.16
C ILE A 255 -3.48 -25.10 13.86
N THR A 256 -4.25 -25.26 12.80
CA THR A 256 -3.74 -25.35 11.43
C THR A 256 -3.99 -24.04 10.70
N ILE A 257 -2.94 -23.47 10.11
CA ILE A 257 -3.05 -22.31 9.21
C ILE A 257 -2.62 -22.67 7.80
N LEU A 258 -3.04 -21.86 6.84
CA LEU A 258 -2.53 -21.91 5.47
C LEU A 258 -1.31 -21.00 5.36
N GLY A 259 -0.14 -21.57 5.07
CA GLY A 259 1.10 -20.81 4.97
C GLY A 259 2.22 -21.56 4.28
N ASP A 260 3.33 -20.88 4.04
CA ASP A 260 4.57 -21.48 3.58
C ASP A 260 5.44 -21.84 4.79
N LYS A 261 5.81 -23.12 4.86
CA LYS A 261 6.51 -23.68 6.03
C LYS A 261 7.88 -23.06 6.19
N GLU A 262 8.64 -22.89 5.11
CA GLU A 262 10.02 -22.43 5.19
C GLU A 262 10.07 -20.97 5.66
N TYR A 263 9.18 -20.13 5.14
CA TYR A 263 9.10 -18.73 5.56
C TYR A 263 8.61 -18.57 7.00
N LEU A 264 7.60 -19.34 7.41
CA LEU A 264 7.15 -19.32 8.80
C LEU A 264 8.23 -19.82 9.77
N GLU A 265 9.00 -20.86 9.41
CA GLU A 265 10.17 -21.28 10.19
C GLU A 265 11.20 -20.16 10.30
N LYS A 266 11.52 -19.50 9.17
CA LYS A 266 12.49 -18.39 9.13
C LYS A 266 12.05 -17.21 10.01
N MET A 267 10.78 -16.84 9.96
CA MET A 267 10.19 -15.81 10.82
C MET A 267 10.37 -16.14 12.31
N LEU A 268 10.01 -17.35 12.73
CA LEU A 268 10.15 -17.78 14.12
C LEU A 268 11.62 -17.82 14.57
N ILE A 269 12.51 -18.31 13.70
CA ILE A 269 13.96 -18.33 13.97
C ILE A 269 14.48 -16.92 14.16
N ASN A 270 14.08 -15.95 13.32
CA ASN A 270 14.53 -14.56 13.46
C ASN A 270 14.06 -13.91 14.75
N LEU A 271 12.79 -14.10 15.14
CA LEU A 271 12.27 -13.61 16.41
C LEU A 271 13.01 -14.21 17.62
N ILE A 272 13.23 -15.54 17.61
CA ILE A 272 13.93 -16.21 18.70
C ILE A 272 15.41 -15.80 18.73
N LYS A 273 16.09 -15.72 17.59
CA LYS A 273 17.46 -15.23 17.52
C LYS A 273 17.58 -13.82 18.09
N ASN A 274 16.62 -12.94 17.77
CA ASN A 274 16.56 -11.59 18.31
C ASN A 274 16.55 -11.60 19.85
N SER A 275 15.66 -12.41 20.44
CA SER A 275 15.58 -12.56 21.90
C SER A 275 16.86 -13.11 22.55
N ILE A 276 17.65 -13.92 21.84
CA ILE A 276 18.92 -14.46 22.36
C ILE A 276 20.05 -13.43 22.22
N ILE A 277 20.14 -12.75 21.09
CA ILE A 277 21.16 -11.74 20.81
C ILE A 277 21.05 -10.57 21.80
N TYR A 278 19.82 -10.12 22.08
CA TYR A 278 19.55 -9.00 22.98
C TYR A 278 19.14 -9.41 24.40
N GLY A 279 18.98 -10.71 24.63
CA GLY A 279 18.67 -11.27 25.94
C GLY A 279 19.83 -11.18 26.93
N ASN A 280 19.47 -11.09 28.21
CA ASN A 280 20.38 -11.10 29.33
C ASN A 280 20.99 -12.50 29.55
N LYS A 281 22.21 -12.56 30.11
CA LYS A 281 22.81 -13.84 30.51
C LYS A 281 21.97 -14.46 31.63
N ASN A 282 21.69 -15.76 31.55
CA ASN A 282 20.72 -16.46 32.40
C ASN A 282 19.28 -15.93 32.30
N GLY A 283 18.95 -15.20 31.23
CA GLY A 283 17.61 -14.67 30.99
C GLY A 283 16.61 -15.71 30.48
N ARG A 284 15.48 -15.22 29.97
CA ARG A 284 14.39 -16.05 29.46
C ARG A 284 13.79 -15.51 28.17
N THR A 285 13.49 -16.45 27.27
CA THR A 285 12.64 -16.23 26.10
C THR A 285 11.40 -17.09 26.24
N VAL A 286 10.22 -16.46 26.15
CA VAL A 286 8.92 -17.13 26.24
C VAL A 286 8.15 -16.93 24.95
N ILE A 287 7.77 -18.04 24.30
CA ILE A 287 6.88 -18.03 23.14
C ILE A 287 5.46 -18.32 23.61
N ASN A 288 4.54 -17.39 23.37
CA ASN A 288 3.12 -17.52 23.69
C ASN A 288 2.28 -17.40 22.41
N VAL A 289 1.23 -18.18 22.29
CA VAL A 289 0.31 -18.12 21.15
C VAL A 289 -1.10 -17.92 21.65
N LYS A 290 -1.74 -16.84 21.23
CA LYS A 290 -3.15 -16.56 21.51
C LYS A 290 -3.96 -16.76 20.24
N GLN A 291 -5.15 -17.33 20.39
CA GLN A 291 -6.11 -17.48 19.31
C GLN A 291 -7.29 -16.54 19.57
N SER A 292 -7.67 -15.77 18.55
CA SER A 292 -8.99 -15.16 18.44
C SER A 292 -9.82 -15.89 17.39
N GLU A 293 -11.04 -15.43 17.11
CA GLU A 293 -11.90 -16.04 16.09
C GLU A 293 -11.30 -15.99 14.68
N ARG A 294 -10.56 -14.92 14.34
CA ARG A 294 -10.06 -14.69 12.97
C ARG A 294 -8.54 -14.69 12.84
N PHE A 295 -7.83 -14.52 13.96
CA PHE A 295 -6.39 -14.36 13.95
C PHE A 295 -5.73 -15.21 15.03
N ILE A 296 -4.50 -15.62 14.77
CA ILE A 296 -3.56 -16.07 15.77
C ILE A 296 -2.54 -14.98 16.04
N ILE A 297 -2.12 -14.84 17.28
CA ILE A 297 -1.10 -13.90 17.68
C ILE A 297 0.03 -14.69 18.33
N ILE A 298 1.20 -14.68 17.70
CA ILE A 298 2.42 -15.32 18.18
C ILE A 298 3.28 -14.24 18.83
N ASN A 299 3.49 -14.36 20.14
CA ASN A 299 4.31 -13.43 20.92
C ASN A 299 5.62 -14.10 21.29
N VAL A 300 6.73 -13.44 21.00
CA VAL A 300 8.06 -13.79 21.50
C VAL A 300 8.45 -12.72 22.51
N ILE A 301 8.53 -13.13 23.77
CA ILE A 301 8.76 -12.27 24.92
C ILE A 301 10.16 -12.56 25.43
N ASP A 302 10.99 -11.52 25.57
CA ASP A 302 12.31 -11.61 26.16
C ASP A 302 12.43 -10.70 27.39
N ASP A 303 13.41 -10.97 28.24
CA ASP A 303 13.78 -10.15 29.40
C ASP A 303 15.10 -9.41 29.18
N GLY A 304 15.42 -9.09 27.93
CA GLY A 304 16.69 -8.50 27.51
C GLY A 304 16.81 -7.00 27.76
N ILE A 305 17.65 -6.35 26.95
CA ILE A 305 17.99 -4.92 27.07
C ILE A 305 16.80 -3.98 26.81
N GLY A 306 15.69 -4.48 26.27
CA GLY A 306 14.55 -3.65 25.87
C GLY A 306 14.86 -2.74 24.67
N ILE A 307 13.88 -1.91 24.35
CA ILE A 307 13.89 -0.99 23.21
C ILE A 307 13.43 0.38 23.71
N SER A 308 14.11 1.45 23.27
CA SER A 308 13.71 2.83 23.57
C SER A 308 12.42 3.21 22.84
N GLU A 309 11.71 4.24 23.31
CA GLU A 309 10.52 4.75 22.62
C GLU A 309 10.84 5.33 21.24
N GLU A 310 12.06 5.85 21.06
CA GLU A 310 12.55 6.40 19.80
C GLU A 310 12.83 5.29 18.77
N ASP A 311 13.35 4.14 19.20
CA ASP A 311 13.70 3.05 18.30
C ASP A 311 12.50 2.16 17.93
N LEU A 312 11.47 2.08 18.80
CA LEU A 312 10.30 1.19 18.65
C LEU A 312 9.59 1.31 17.28
N PRO A 313 9.34 2.51 16.72
CA PRO A 313 8.72 2.66 15.41
C PRO A 313 9.54 2.06 14.25
N HIS A 314 10.86 2.01 14.41
CA HIS A 314 11.80 1.72 13.33
C HIS A 314 12.35 0.28 13.35
N VAL A 315 12.08 -0.52 14.39
CA VAL A 315 12.67 -1.86 14.56
C VAL A 315 12.37 -2.86 13.43
N PHE A 316 11.31 -2.63 12.64
CA PHE A 316 10.97 -3.46 11.48
C PHE A 316 11.46 -2.89 10.14
N GLU A 317 12.10 -1.72 10.16
CA GLU A 317 12.74 -1.15 8.99
C GLU A 317 13.96 -1.97 8.59
N ARG A 318 14.29 -1.92 7.30
CA ARG A 318 15.42 -2.68 6.76
C ARG A 318 16.71 -2.03 7.24
N PHE A 319 17.69 -2.86 7.59
CA PHE A 319 19.02 -2.44 8.04
C PHE A 319 19.04 -1.58 9.32
N TYR A 320 17.88 -1.32 9.93
CA TYR A 320 17.79 -0.52 11.13
C TYR A 320 18.39 -1.23 12.33
N ARG A 321 19.20 -0.50 13.10
CA ARG A 321 19.80 -0.92 14.36
C ARG A 321 19.90 0.28 15.29
N ALA A 322 19.42 0.15 16.52
CA ALA A 322 19.62 1.18 17.55
C ALA A 322 21.13 1.38 17.82
N ASP A 323 21.59 2.61 18.06
CA ASP A 323 23.00 2.98 18.21
C ASP A 323 23.75 2.17 19.29
N LYS A 324 23.05 1.78 20.37
CA LYS A 324 23.62 0.94 21.45
C LYS A 324 23.92 -0.50 21.00
N CYS A 325 23.38 -0.94 19.86
CA CYS A 325 23.56 -2.29 19.30
C CYS A 325 24.80 -2.44 18.41
N TYR A 326 25.48 -1.35 18.03
CA TYR A 326 26.74 -1.41 17.27
C TYR A 326 27.92 -1.91 18.12
N ARG A 327 27.85 -1.74 19.46
CA ARG A 327 28.95 -2.09 20.38
C ARG A 327 28.92 -3.56 20.85
N SER A 328 27.81 -4.26 20.66
CA SER A 328 27.74 -5.69 20.91
C SER A 328 28.13 -6.43 19.63
N ASN A 329 28.98 -7.46 19.72
CA ASN A 329 29.50 -8.31 18.65
C ASN A 329 28.42 -9.11 17.84
N GLY A 330 27.21 -8.58 17.70
CA GLY A 330 26.16 -9.13 16.87
C GLY A 330 26.41 -8.81 15.40
N ASN A 331 26.90 -9.79 14.64
CA ASN A 331 27.00 -9.80 13.16
C ASN A 331 25.61 -9.83 12.47
N SER A 332 24.58 -9.22 13.05
CA SER A 332 23.22 -9.21 12.52
C SER A 332 22.95 -7.92 11.74
N ILE A 333 22.60 -8.05 10.47
CA ILE A 333 22.54 -6.99 9.44
C ILE A 333 21.30 -6.09 9.57
N GLY A 334 20.53 -6.19 10.67
CA GLY A 334 19.26 -5.45 10.81
C GLY A 334 18.13 -5.94 9.88
N LEU A 335 18.36 -6.97 9.05
CA LEU A 335 17.33 -7.53 8.16
C LEU A 335 16.37 -8.50 8.84
N GLY A 336 16.73 -9.03 10.01
CA GLY A 336 15.99 -10.10 10.67
C GLY A 336 14.53 -9.77 10.92
N LEU A 337 14.25 -8.58 11.49
CA LEU A 337 12.88 -8.12 11.78
C LEU A 337 12.15 -7.63 10.52
N ALA A 338 12.86 -7.03 9.56
CA ALA A 338 12.28 -6.72 8.25
C ALA A 338 11.77 -7.99 7.52
N ILE A 339 12.49 -9.11 7.64
CA ILE A 339 12.04 -10.43 7.15
C ILE A 339 10.81 -10.90 7.92
N VAL A 340 10.76 -10.72 9.23
CA VAL A 340 9.57 -11.08 10.04
C VAL A 340 8.34 -10.32 9.55
N LYS A 341 8.47 -9.01 9.35
CA LYS A 341 7.42 -8.16 8.78
C LYS A 341 6.99 -8.66 7.40
N TRP A 342 7.95 -8.89 6.51
CA TRP A 342 7.67 -9.40 5.16
C TRP A 342 6.95 -10.75 5.18
N VAL A 343 7.39 -11.71 6.01
CA VAL A 343 6.74 -13.03 6.14
C VAL A 343 5.31 -12.87 6.63
N ALA A 344 5.07 -12.00 7.62
CA ALA A 344 3.72 -11.74 8.10
C ALA A 344 2.83 -11.15 7.00
N GLU A 345 3.32 -10.14 6.27
CA GLU A 345 2.57 -9.45 5.21
C GLU A 345 2.19 -10.39 4.07
N ILE A 346 3.10 -11.24 3.57
CA ILE A 346 2.76 -12.22 2.52
C ILE A 346 1.68 -13.19 3.00
N HIS A 347 1.65 -13.53 4.29
CA HIS A 347 0.62 -14.36 4.91
C HIS A 347 -0.65 -13.58 5.29
N SER A 348 -0.80 -12.33 4.82
CA SER A 348 -1.93 -11.43 5.13
C SER A 348 -2.05 -11.12 6.63
N GLY A 349 -0.92 -11.07 7.32
CA GLY A 349 -0.77 -10.77 8.73
C GLY A 349 -0.13 -9.40 9.01
N THR A 350 0.11 -9.13 10.28
CA THR A 350 0.76 -7.89 10.76
C THR A 350 1.77 -8.19 11.85
N VAL A 351 2.65 -7.22 12.13
CA VAL A 351 3.65 -7.30 13.20
C VAL A 351 3.54 -6.10 14.12
N SER A 352 3.91 -6.29 15.39
CA SER A 352 4.09 -5.20 16.35
C SER A 352 5.21 -5.51 17.33
N ALA A 353 5.77 -4.47 17.94
CA ALA A 353 6.75 -4.57 19.01
C ALA A 353 6.31 -3.70 20.19
N GLU A 354 6.50 -4.21 21.40
CA GLU A 354 6.24 -3.49 22.65
C GLU A 354 7.46 -3.62 23.56
N SER A 355 7.82 -2.55 24.24
CA SER A 355 8.90 -2.51 25.24
C SER A 355 8.52 -1.49 26.31
N LYS A 356 8.83 -1.77 27.57
CA LYS A 356 8.62 -0.82 28.69
C LYS A 356 9.84 0.08 28.92
N GLY A 357 10.68 0.22 27.90
CA GLY A 357 11.96 0.91 27.97
C GLY A 357 13.13 -0.01 28.30
N GLU A 358 14.31 0.60 28.48
CA GLU A 358 15.57 -0.11 28.63
C GLU A 358 15.61 -1.01 29.87
N GLY A 359 16.17 -2.21 29.71
CA GLY A 359 16.30 -3.24 30.75
C GLY A 359 14.99 -3.93 31.13
N LYS A 360 13.88 -3.66 30.43
CA LYS A 360 12.57 -4.28 30.71
C LYS A 360 12.18 -5.38 29.72
N GLY A 361 13.08 -5.73 28.79
CA GLY A 361 12.83 -6.69 27.73
C GLY A 361 11.87 -6.17 26.65
N SER A 362 11.58 -7.01 25.68
CA SER A 362 10.68 -6.69 24.57
C SER A 362 9.68 -7.81 24.29
N ILE A 363 8.59 -7.43 23.63
CA ILE A 363 7.56 -8.33 23.13
C ILE A 363 7.43 -8.07 21.64
N PHE A 364 7.77 -9.07 20.83
CA PHE A 364 7.50 -9.05 19.40
C PHE A 364 6.29 -9.92 19.11
N SER A 365 5.30 -9.34 18.45
CA SER A 365 4.02 -10.00 18.15
C SER A 365 3.84 -10.13 16.64
N VAL A 366 3.42 -11.30 16.18
CA VAL A 366 3.00 -11.55 14.81
C VAL A 366 1.56 -12.03 14.80
N SER A 367 0.70 -11.29 14.11
CA SER A 367 -0.69 -11.66 13.87
C SER A 367 -0.82 -12.32 12.50
N LEU A 368 -1.35 -13.54 12.43
CA LEU A 368 -1.65 -14.23 11.17
C LEU A 368 -3.14 -14.61 11.12
N PRO A 369 -3.79 -14.53 9.95
CA PRO A 369 -5.19 -14.93 9.83
C PRO A 369 -5.34 -16.44 9.91
N ILE A 370 -6.38 -16.88 10.63
CA ILE A 370 -6.86 -18.26 10.58
C ILE A 370 -7.67 -18.38 9.29
N LYS A 371 -6.99 -18.55 8.16
CA LYS A 371 -7.67 -18.92 6.92
C LYS A 371 -8.16 -20.36 7.08
N THR A 372 -9.37 -20.53 7.61
CA THR A 372 -10.16 -21.73 7.32
C THR A 372 -10.28 -21.77 5.81
N ALA A 373 -9.90 -22.89 5.19
CA ALA A 373 -10.07 -23.09 3.76
C ALA A 373 -11.54 -22.81 3.41
N ASN A 374 -11.83 -21.62 2.88
CA ASN A 374 -13.09 -21.37 2.22
C ASN A 374 -13.00 -22.07 0.87
N LYS A 375 -14.04 -22.88 0.64
CA LYS A 375 -14.30 -23.80 -0.47
C LYS A 375 -13.69 -23.41 -1.82
#